data_AF-A0A0Q9WQU4-F1
#
_entry.id   AF-A0A0Q9WQU4-F1
#
_cell.length_a   1.000
_cell.length_b   1.000
_cell.length_c   1.000
_cell.angle_alpha   90.00
_cell.angle_beta   90.00
_cell.angle_gamma   90.00
#
_symmetry.space_group_name_H-M   'P 1'
#
loop_
_entity.id
_entity.type
_entity.pdbx_description
1 polymer ?
#
loop_
_entity_poly.entity_id
_entity_poly.type
_entity_poly.pdbx_seq_one_letter_code
_entity_poly.pdbx_strand_id
1 'polypeptide(L)'
;MVFNVLTPQRYNNTAKAEMDRMFFTRCAKVGSEALIEFMHHLKDLNSFQIDHTGLRKASQRQLRPMAQAQTAAHIYNQGEGSVYVEHLPWIDFNQYNLPKPIYINLVRDPVERMISWYYYVRNSYRNAIYFRKNPLAPLKPVAWFKKSFNDCVRSGDLECQYIPMTVHDTEGNFKRQSLFFCGHHQDCLPFNSPLAVQMAKRRVDEEYAVVGTWEETNITLTVLEHYVPRYFARATIIYPIYQESLKNRNRNNRKPRVATDVRDMMRRNFTHEYDFYYFCKQRLYTQYIALKHQGLI
;
A
#
# COMPACT_ATOMS: atom_id res chain seq x y z
N MET A 1 -33.43 18.68 -7.75
CA MET A 1 -32.74 17.77 -6.81
C MET A 1 -32.24 16.58 -7.61
N VAL A 2 -30.96 16.54 -7.99
CA VAL A 2 -30.38 15.35 -8.62
C VAL A 2 -30.18 14.34 -7.49
N PHE A 3 -31.00 13.29 -7.44
CA PHE A 3 -30.73 12.16 -6.57
C PHE A 3 -29.35 11.63 -6.96
N ASN A 4 -28.38 11.72 -6.05
CA ASN A 4 -27.06 11.10 -6.20
C ASN A 4 -27.27 9.58 -6.22
N VAL A 5 -27.58 9.00 -7.38
CA VAL A 5 -27.72 7.56 -7.52
C VAL A 5 -26.35 6.94 -7.26
N LEU A 6 -26.30 6.04 -6.28
CA LEU A 6 -25.10 5.27 -5.96
C LEU A 6 -24.89 4.20 -7.04
N THR A 7 -24.06 4.51 -8.05
CA THR A 7 -23.76 3.58 -9.15
C THR A 7 -22.28 3.15 -9.12
N PRO A 8 -21.97 1.88 -9.46
CA PRO A 8 -20.59 1.41 -9.52
C PRO A 8 -19.71 2.23 -10.46
N GLN A 9 -20.27 2.64 -11.60
CA GLN A 9 -19.57 3.40 -12.65
C GLN A 9 -19.02 4.72 -12.13
N ARG A 10 -19.76 5.41 -11.23
CA ARG A 10 -19.32 6.68 -10.65
C ARG A 10 -18.00 6.56 -9.88
N TYR A 11 -17.76 5.42 -9.25
CA TYR A 11 -16.57 5.18 -8.43
C TYR A 11 -15.56 4.28 -9.13
N ASN A 12 -15.79 3.92 -10.41
CA ASN A 12 -14.93 3.02 -11.16
C ASN A 12 -13.98 3.79 -12.07
N ASN A 13 -12.80 4.14 -11.54
CA ASN A 13 -11.77 4.81 -12.33
C ASN A 13 -11.06 3.86 -13.32
N THR A 14 -11.30 2.55 -13.31
CA THR A 14 -10.75 1.64 -14.34
C THR A 14 -11.19 2.07 -15.74
N ALA A 15 -12.42 2.56 -15.89
CA ALA A 15 -12.92 3.09 -17.17
C ALA A 15 -12.24 4.39 -17.62
N LYS A 16 -11.50 5.06 -16.73
CA LYS A 16 -10.70 6.26 -17.03
C LYS A 16 -9.25 5.93 -17.38
N ALA A 17 -8.83 4.67 -17.23
CA ALA A 17 -7.51 4.25 -17.68
C ALA A 17 -7.47 4.24 -19.22
N GLU A 18 -6.37 4.69 -19.78
CA GLU A 18 -6.17 4.84 -21.24
C GLU A 18 -5.33 3.68 -21.80
N MET A 19 -4.85 2.80 -20.93
CA MET A 19 -4.17 1.58 -21.32
C MET A 19 -4.47 0.42 -20.38
N ASP A 20 -4.48 -0.78 -20.95
CA ASP A 20 -4.66 -2.01 -20.20
C ASP A 20 -3.35 -2.53 -19.59
N ARG A 21 -2.78 -1.72 -18.70
CA ARG A 21 -1.70 -2.10 -17.80
C ARG A 21 -2.07 -1.64 -16.39
N MET A 22 -1.86 -2.51 -15.41
CA MET A 22 -2.11 -2.18 -14.02
C MET A 22 -0.82 -1.74 -13.32
N PHE A 23 -0.89 -0.61 -12.63
CA PHE A 23 0.19 -0.11 -11.80
C PHE A 23 -0.18 -0.17 -10.32
N PHE A 24 0.49 -1.05 -9.59
CA PHE A 24 0.38 -1.14 -8.14
C PHE A 24 1.55 -0.39 -7.47
N THR A 25 1.31 0.86 -7.09
CA THR A 25 2.24 1.76 -6.37
C THR A 25 2.36 1.37 -4.89
N ARG A 26 2.74 0.12 -4.61
CA ARG A 26 2.55 -0.54 -3.32
C ARG A 26 3.12 0.26 -2.14
N CYS A 27 2.25 0.61 -1.20
CA CYS A 27 2.68 1.05 0.12
C CYS A 27 3.46 -0.07 0.86
N ALA A 28 4.36 0.31 1.76
CA ALA A 28 5.03 -0.65 2.64
C ALA A 28 4.11 -1.09 3.79
N LYS A 29 4.22 -2.37 4.18
CA LYS A 29 3.56 -2.98 5.36
C LYS A 29 2.01 -2.94 5.35
N VAL A 30 1.41 -2.75 4.19
CA VAL A 30 -0.06 -2.83 3.95
C VAL A 30 -0.53 -4.21 3.50
N GLY A 31 0.36 -5.21 3.47
CA GLY A 31 0.08 -6.57 2.96
C GLY A 31 0.17 -6.71 1.44
N SER A 32 0.93 -5.84 0.77
CA SER A 32 1.17 -5.90 -0.68
C SER A 32 1.78 -7.23 -1.14
N GLU A 33 2.65 -7.86 -0.34
CA GLU A 33 3.19 -9.20 -0.65
C GLU A 33 2.09 -10.26 -0.73
N ALA A 34 1.14 -10.26 0.20
CA ALA A 34 0.03 -11.21 0.17
C ALA A 34 -0.86 -11.01 -1.07
N LEU A 35 -1.04 -9.77 -1.52
CA LEU A 35 -1.79 -9.49 -2.75
C LEU A 35 -1.02 -9.97 -3.99
N ILE A 36 0.28 -9.71 -4.06
CA ILE A 36 1.12 -10.17 -5.19
C ILE A 36 1.15 -11.70 -5.26
N GLU A 37 1.34 -12.37 -4.13
CA GLU A 37 1.27 -13.83 -4.03
C GLU A 37 -0.10 -14.33 -4.50
N PHE A 38 -1.20 -13.71 -4.07
CA PHE A 38 -2.52 -14.08 -4.56
C PHE A 38 -2.69 -13.83 -6.06
N MET A 39 -2.15 -12.74 -6.61
CA MET A 39 -2.16 -12.46 -8.04
C MET A 39 -1.39 -13.52 -8.84
N HIS A 40 -0.35 -14.14 -8.28
CA HIS A 40 0.31 -15.29 -8.92
C HIS A 40 -0.63 -16.48 -9.13
N HIS A 41 -1.64 -16.67 -8.28
CA HIS A 41 -2.67 -17.70 -8.47
C HIS A 41 -3.75 -17.30 -9.48
N LEU A 42 -3.93 -16.00 -9.74
CA LEU A 42 -4.92 -15.49 -10.69
C LEU A 42 -4.36 -15.34 -12.10
N LYS A 43 -3.05 -15.11 -12.25
CA LYS A 43 -2.42 -14.70 -13.52
C LYS A 43 -2.68 -15.66 -14.68
N ASP A 44 -2.64 -16.96 -14.43
CA ASP A 44 -2.81 -17.98 -15.47
C ASP A 44 -4.29 -18.14 -15.85
N LEU A 45 -5.19 -17.95 -14.88
CA LEU A 45 -6.64 -18.01 -15.09
C LEU A 45 -7.17 -16.78 -15.83
N ASN A 46 -6.56 -15.63 -15.57
CA ASN A 46 -7.00 -14.33 -16.05
C ASN A 46 -6.08 -13.75 -17.15
N SER A 47 -5.14 -14.55 -17.66
CA SER A 47 -4.26 -14.23 -18.80
C SER A 47 -3.51 -12.89 -18.65
N PHE A 48 -2.85 -12.67 -17.51
CA PHE A 48 -2.03 -11.49 -17.25
C PHE A 48 -0.62 -11.86 -16.79
N GLN A 49 0.31 -10.92 -16.84
CA GLN A 49 1.70 -11.11 -16.38
C GLN A 49 2.05 -10.14 -15.26
N ILE A 50 2.93 -10.57 -14.36
CA ILE A 50 3.44 -9.73 -13.26
C ILE A 50 4.89 -9.39 -13.55
N ASP A 51 5.20 -8.10 -13.64
CA ASP A 51 6.56 -7.61 -13.74
C ASP A 51 7.19 -7.45 -12.34
N HIS A 52 8.26 -8.22 -12.12
CA HIS A 52 9.00 -8.25 -10.86
C HIS A 52 10.17 -7.26 -10.79
N THR A 53 10.49 -6.54 -11.86
CA THR A 53 11.62 -5.61 -11.90
C THR A 53 11.49 -4.54 -10.81
N GLY A 54 10.29 -3.95 -10.67
CA GLY A 54 9.98 -2.97 -9.63
C GLY A 54 10.11 -3.49 -8.19
N LEU A 55 9.91 -4.80 -7.97
CA LEU A 55 10.05 -5.41 -6.63
C LEU A 55 11.51 -5.50 -6.15
N ARG A 56 12.47 -5.41 -7.06
CA ARG A 56 13.90 -5.44 -6.76
C ARG A 56 14.48 -4.06 -6.46
N LYS A 57 13.73 -3.00 -6.75
CA LYS A 57 14.16 -1.61 -6.52
C LYS A 57 13.99 -1.23 -5.05
N ALA A 58 14.92 -0.42 -4.55
CA ALA A 58 14.78 0.19 -3.23
C ALA A 58 13.63 1.20 -3.25
N SER A 59 12.87 1.29 -2.16
CA SER A 59 11.82 2.29 -2.06
C SER A 59 12.42 3.70 -2.06
N GLN A 60 11.86 4.58 -2.88
CA GLN A 60 12.24 5.99 -2.95
C GLN A 60 11.02 6.85 -2.68
N ARG A 61 11.16 7.84 -1.81
CA ARG A 61 10.06 8.79 -1.51
C ARG A 61 9.84 9.81 -2.59
N GLN A 62 10.87 10.04 -3.40
CA GLN A 62 10.89 11.00 -4.50
C GLN A 62 11.78 10.44 -5.60
N LEU A 63 11.24 10.37 -6.81
CA LEU A 63 11.98 10.19 -8.04
C LEU A 63 12.21 11.55 -8.72
N ARG A 64 13.38 11.73 -9.32
CA ARG A 64 13.62 12.85 -10.24
C ARG A 64 12.72 12.71 -11.47
N PRO A 65 12.33 13.80 -12.16
CA PRO A 65 11.45 13.74 -13.33
C PRO A 65 11.89 12.74 -14.40
N MET A 66 13.20 12.63 -14.68
CA MET A 66 13.73 11.65 -15.63
C MET A 66 13.49 10.20 -15.18
N ALA A 67 13.63 9.90 -13.89
CA ALA A 67 13.39 8.55 -13.35
C ALA A 67 11.89 8.20 -13.32
N GLN A 68 11.03 9.20 -13.08
CA GLN A 68 9.57 9.05 -13.24
C GLN A 68 9.22 8.72 -14.69
N ALA A 69 9.76 9.49 -15.66
CA ALA A 69 9.56 9.25 -17.08
C ALA A 69 10.05 7.85 -17.51
N GLN A 70 11.22 7.42 -17.03
CA GLN A 70 11.73 6.07 -17.29
C GLN A 70 10.81 4.97 -16.75
N THR A 71 10.25 5.16 -15.54
CA THR A 71 9.30 4.21 -14.95
C THR A 71 8.00 4.18 -15.73
N ALA A 72 7.47 5.35 -16.11
CA ALA A 72 6.26 5.46 -16.93
C ALA A 72 6.44 4.82 -18.31
N ALA A 73 7.56 5.10 -18.99
CA ALA A 73 7.91 4.50 -20.27
C ALA A 73 8.09 2.97 -20.17
N HIS A 74 8.71 2.49 -19.08
CA HIS A 74 8.86 1.06 -18.83
C HIS A 74 7.50 0.35 -18.74
N ILE A 75 6.54 0.93 -18.01
CA ILE A 75 5.17 0.41 -17.88
C ILE A 75 4.42 0.47 -19.21
N TYR A 76 4.54 1.59 -19.93
CA TYR A 76 3.93 1.78 -21.25
C TYR A 76 4.40 0.71 -22.26
N ASN A 77 5.70 0.41 -22.28
CA ASN A 77 6.30 -0.56 -23.19
C ASN A 77 6.01 -2.03 -22.82
N GLN A 78 5.33 -2.31 -21.70
CA GLN A 78 4.88 -3.67 -21.41
C GLN A 78 3.71 -4.08 -22.31
N GLY A 79 3.53 -5.39 -22.47
CA GLY A 79 2.33 -5.95 -23.13
C GLY A 79 1.04 -5.65 -22.38
N GLU A 80 -0.09 -5.74 -23.07
CA GLU A 80 -1.42 -5.63 -22.46
C GLU A 80 -1.66 -6.71 -21.40
N GLY A 81 -2.40 -6.39 -20.35
CA GLY A 81 -2.58 -7.31 -19.23
C GLY A 81 -1.30 -7.50 -18.43
N SER A 82 -0.44 -6.48 -18.34
CA SER A 82 0.73 -6.51 -17.46
C SER A 82 0.44 -5.79 -16.15
N VAL A 83 1.07 -6.27 -15.08
CA VAL A 83 1.00 -5.71 -13.74
C VAL A 83 2.40 -5.28 -13.34
N TYR A 84 2.61 -3.98 -13.21
CA TYR A 84 3.84 -3.42 -12.67
C TYR A 84 3.66 -3.09 -11.19
N VAL A 85 4.62 -3.52 -10.36
CA VAL A 85 4.56 -3.34 -8.90
C VAL A 85 5.88 -2.77 -8.39
N GLU A 86 5.82 -1.62 -7.71
CA GLU A 86 7.01 -0.99 -7.14
C GLU A 86 6.66 -0.13 -5.91
N HIS A 87 7.62 -0.01 -5.00
CA HIS A 87 7.53 0.85 -3.80
C HIS A 87 7.85 2.32 -4.11
N LEU A 88 6.99 2.98 -4.89
CA LEU A 88 7.12 4.39 -5.26
C LEU A 88 5.81 5.17 -5.06
N PRO A 89 5.86 6.50 -4.96
CA PRO A 89 4.69 7.36 -5.04
C PRO A 89 4.04 7.34 -6.42
N TRP A 90 2.79 7.80 -6.47
CA TRP A 90 2.04 8.03 -7.70
C TRP A 90 2.84 8.87 -8.72
N ILE A 91 2.77 8.47 -9.99
CA ILE A 91 3.39 9.14 -11.14
C ILE A 91 2.28 9.71 -12.04
N ASP A 92 2.42 10.95 -12.48
CA ASP A 92 1.55 11.52 -13.51
C ASP A 92 1.99 11.06 -14.90
N PHE A 93 1.27 10.13 -15.52
CA PHE A 93 1.60 9.68 -16.88
C PHE A 93 1.34 10.77 -17.92
N ASN A 94 0.34 11.64 -17.68
CA ASN A 94 0.02 12.74 -18.59
C ASN A 94 1.16 13.75 -18.68
N GLN A 95 1.90 13.96 -17.57
CA GLN A 95 3.08 14.82 -17.55
C GLN A 95 4.17 14.36 -18.53
N TYR A 96 4.16 13.08 -18.92
CA TYR A 96 5.11 12.49 -19.85
C TYR A 96 4.49 12.16 -21.22
N ASN A 97 3.29 12.67 -21.52
CA ASN A 97 2.54 12.37 -22.74
C ASN A 97 2.32 10.86 -22.96
N LEU A 98 2.12 10.11 -21.87
CA LEU A 98 1.85 8.68 -21.90
C LEU A 98 0.42 8.39 -21.41
N PRO A 99 -0.22 7.33 -21.91
CA PRO A 99 -1.56 6.95 -21.48
C PRO A 99 -1.57 6.47 -20.03
N LYS A 100 -2.63 6.80 -19.29
CA LYS A 100 -2.78 6.42 -17.87
C LYS A 100 -2.99 4.91 -17.67
N PRO A 101 -2.24 4.25 -16.76
CA PRO A 101 -2.52 2.88 -16.34
C PRO A 101 -3.73 2.79 -15.42
N ILE A 102 -4.16 1.57 -15.13
CA ILE A 102 -5.08 1.26 -14.04
C ILE A 102 -4.30 1.34 -12.72
N TYR A 103 -4.56 2.36 -11.90
CA TYR A 103 -3.95 2.48 -10.59
C TYR A 103 -4.70 1.68 -9.52
N ILE A 104 -4.00 0.85 -8.76
CA ILE A 104 -4.51 0.22 -7.54
C ILE A 104 -3.55 0.43 -6.37
N ASN A 105 -4.07 0.37 -5.14
CA ASN A 105 -3.21 0.30 -3.96
C ASN A 105 -3.90 -0.39 -2.78
N LEU A 106 -3.17 -0.51 -1.69
CA LEU A 106 -3.70 -0.91 -0.38
C LEU A 106 -3.29 0.10 0.69
N VAL A 107 -4.19 0.32 1.64
CA VAL A 107 -3.93 1.02 2.90
C VAL A 107 -4.06 0.07 4.08
N ARG A 108 -3.67 0.54 5.26
CA ARG A 108 -3.72 -0.17 6.54
C ARG A 108 -3.66 0.85 7.67
N ASP A 109 -4.27 0.54 8.82
CA ASP A 109 -4.16 1.36 10.02
C ASP A 109 -2.73 1.90 10.22
N PRO A 110 -2.56 3.23 10.30
CA PRO A 110 -1.23 3.87 10.32
C PRO A 110 -0.32 3.37 11.45
N VAL A 111 -0.87 3.12 12.64
CA VAL A 111 -0.09 2.70 13.82
C VAL A 111 0.24 1.21 13.74
N GLU A 112 -0.71 0.36 13.38
CA GLU A 112 -0.47 -1.08 13.17
C GLU A 112 0.56 -1.32 12.05
N ARG A 113 0.63 -0.42 11.07
CA ARG A 113 1.68 -0.42 10.05
C ARG A 113 3.06 -0.14 10.63
N MET A 114 3.18 0.81 11.56
CA MET A 114 4.44 1.12 12.26
C MET A 114 4.86 0.02 13.21
N ILE A 115 3.92 -0.57 13.96
CA ILE A 115 4.17 -1.76 14.78
C ILE A 115 4.70 -2.90 13.89
N SER A 116 4.07 -3.13 12.73
CA SER A 116 4.51 -4.14 11.77
C SER A 116 5.91 -3.86 11.21
N TRP A 117 6.24 -2.60 10.93
CA TRP A 117 7.58 -2.20 10.50
C TRP A 117 8.63 -2.43 11.59
N TYR A 118 8.34 -1.99 12.82
CA TYR A 118 9.22 -2.09 13.98
C TYR A 118 9.71 -3.52 14.24
N TYR A 119 8.79 -4.49 14.22
CA TYR A 119 9.14 -5.90 14.40
C TYR A 119 9.71 -6.56 13.15
N TYR A 120 9.36 -6.07 11.96
CA TYR A 120 9.96 -6.55 10.71
C TYR A 120 11.45 -6.23 10.63
N VAL A 121 11.87 -5.01 10.96
CA VAL A 121 13.30 -4.64 10.90
C VAL A 121 14.14 -5.39 11.94
N ARG A 122 13.52 -5.83 13.05
CA ARG A 122 14.14 -6.63 14.12
C ARG A 122 14.06 -8.15 13.90
N ASN A 123 13.40 -8.61 12.85
CA ASN A 123 13.23 -10.04 12.61
C ASN A 123 14.58 -10.74 12.41
N SER A 124 14.82 -11.82 13.17
CA SER A 124 16.11 -12.53 13.18
C SER A 124 16.47 -13.12 11.82
N TYR A 125 15.52 -13.77 11.12
CA TYR A 125 15.74 -14.37 9.81
C TYR A 125 16.11 -13.34 8.75
N ARG A 126 15.37 -12.21 8.72
CA ARG A 126 15.69 -11.07 7.85
C ARG A 126 17.11 -10.58 8.09
N ASN A 127 17.49 -10.36 9.36
CA ASN A 127 18.81 -9.84 9.70
C ASN A 127 19.91 -10.85 9.37
N ALA A 128 19.70 -12.15 9.59
CA ALA A 128 20.65 -13.19 9.20
C ALA A 128 20.95 -13.16 7.69
N ILE A 129 19.92 -13.02 6.84
CA ILE A 129 20.11 -12.86 5.39
C ILE A 129 20.87 -11.58 5.06
N TYR A 130 20.53 -10.47 5.71
CA TYR A 130 21.17 -9.17 5.47
C TYR A 130 22.66 -9.20 5.80
N PHE A 131 23.04 -9.68 6.99
CA PHE A 131 24.44 -9.75 7.43
C PHE A 131 25.24 -10.80 6.66
N ARG A 132 24.60 -11.89 6.17
CA ARG A 132 25.26 -12.82 5.24
C ARG A 132 25.68 -12.15 3.93
N LYS A 133 24.86 -11.22 3.41
CA LYS A 133 25.17 -10.43 2.20
C LYS A 133 26.09 -9.23 2.48
N ASN A 134 26.13 -8.76 3.72
CA ASN A 134 26.86 -7.56 4.14
C ASN A 134 27.67 -7.87 5.42
N PRO A 135 28.74 -8.68 5.34
CA PRO A 135 29.43 -9.19 6.52
C PRO A 135 30.12 -8.09 7.36
N LEU A 136 30.41 -6.94 6.75
CA LEU A 136 31.03 -5.79 7.41
C LEU A 136 30.02 -4.77 7.97
N ALA A 137 28.72 -4.99 7.78
CA ALA A 137 27.71 -4.07 8.29
C ALA A 137 27.70 -4.08 9.83
N PRO A 138 27.57 -2.91 10.48
CA PRO A 138 27.58 -2.84 11.94
C PRO A 138 26.36 -3.54 12.54
N LEU A 139 26.60 -4.48 13.45
CA LEU A 139 25.55 -5.19 14.16
C LEU A 139 24.99 -4.32 15.30
N LYS A 140 23.66 -4.14 15.33
CA LYS A 140 22.98 -3.48 16.46
C LYS A 140 23.13 -4.33 17.73
N PRO A 141 23.17 -3.72 18.93
CA PRO A 141 23.31 -4.48 20.18
C PRO A 141 22.09 -5.39 20.41
N VAL A 142 22.29 -6.48 21.15
CA VAL A 142 21.22 -7.45 21.49
C VAL A 142 20.00 -6.77 22.14
N ALA A 143 20.24 -5.74 22.96
CA ALA A 143 19.19 -4.95 23.58
C ALA A 143 18.23 -4.31 22.55
N TRP A 144 18.74 -3.84 21.41
CA TRP A 144 17.94 -3.26 20.33
C TRP A 144 16.98 -4.28 19.70
N PHE A 145 17.48 -5.50 19.45
CA PHE A 145 16.68 -6.59 18.89
C PHE A 145 15.56 -7.06 19.82
N LYS A 146 15.82 -7.04 21.14
CA LYS A 146 14.87 -7.52 22.16
C LYS A 146 13.90 -6.45 22.65
N LYS A 147 14.18 -5.16 22.44
CA LYS A 147 13.34 -4.06 22.94
C LYS A 147 11.93 -4.12 22.37
N SER A 148 10.92 -4.06 23.25
CA SER A 148 9.53 -4.06 22.81
C SER A 148 9.13 -2.71 22.23
N PHE A 149 8.09 -2.69 21.38
CA PHE A 149 7.55 -1.43 20.86
C PHE A 149 7.00 -0.54 21.99
N ASN A 150 6.42 -1.15 23.03
CA ASN A 150 5.95 -0.43 24.21
C ASN A 150 7.09 0.32 24.90
N ASP A 151 8.22 -0.35 25.12
CA ASP A 151 9.38 0.27 25.77
C ASP A 151 9.99 1.34 24.88
N CYS A 152 10.11 1.07 23.57
CA CYS A 152 10.63 2.03 22.60
C CYS A 152 9.86 3.36 22.58
N VAL A 153 8.53 3.29 22.58
CA VAL A 153 7.67 4.49 22.64
C VAL A 153 7.78 5.19 23.99
N ARG A 154 7.73 4.44 25.10
CA ARG A 154 7.75 5.03 26.46
C ARG A 154 9.11 5.64 26.83
N SER A 155 10.21 5.05 26.37
CA SER A 155 11.54 5.64 26.57
C SER A 155 11.87 6.75 25.57
N GLY A 156 10.98 7.02 24.60
CA GLY A 156 11.19 8.07 23.61
C GLY A 156 12.36 7.78 22.67
N ASP A 157 12.59 6.53 22.29
CA ASP A 157 13.65 6.20 21.32
C ASP A 157 13.37 6.86 19.96
N LEU A 158 14.41 7.41 19.31
CA LEU A 158 14.28 8.17 18.06
C LEU A 158 13.50 7.45 16.96
N GLU A 159 13.64 6.11 16.83
CA GLU A 159 12.94 5.33 15.80
C GLU A 159 11.43 5.16 16.06
N CYS A 160 10.99 5.42 17.29
CA CYS A 160 9.59 5.38 17.73
C CYS A 160 9.01 6.78 17.95
N GLN A 161 9.75 7.83 17.57
CA GLN A 161 9.26 9.21 17.58
C GLN A 161 8.71 9.61 16.20
N TYR A 162 7.43 9.97 16.16
CA TYR A 162 6.73 10.33 14.93
C TYR A 162 6.28 11.78 15.00
N ILE A 163 7.20 12.71 14.77
CA ILE A 163 6.92 14.15 14.93
C ILE A 163 6.25 14.69 13.67
N PRO A 164 5.01 15.25 13.74
CA PRO A 164 4.34 15.87 12.59
C PRO A 164 5.20 16.92 11.90
N MET A 165 4.93 17.15 10.61
CA MET A 165 5.62 18.09 9.72
C MET A 165 7.10 17.79 9.45
N THR A 166 7.68 16.74 10.04
CA THR A 166 9.05 16.33 9.72
C THR A 166 9.15 15.86 8.26
N VAL A 167 10.14 16.41 7.55
CA VAL A 167 10.49 16.02 6.17
C VAL A 167 11.57 14.93 6.19
N HIS A 168 12.61 15.14 7.00
CA HIS A 168 13.70 14.20 7.18
C HIS A 168 13.38 13.21 8.31
N ASP A 169 13.86 11.97 8.15
CA ASP A 169 13.80 10.98 9.21
C ASP A 169 15.20 10.66 9.71
N THR A 170 15.30 10.50 11.02
CA THR A 170 16.49 9.97 11.70
C THR A 170 16.76 8.52 11.30
N GLU A 171 15.69 7.74 11.11
CA GLU A 171 15.75 6.31 10.77
C GLU A 171 14.81 5.98 9.61
N GLY A 172 15.27 5.08 8.73
CA GLY A 172 14.50 4.64 7.58
C GLY A 172 13.16 4.02 7.98
N ASN A 173 12.06 4.70 7.64
CA ASN A 173 10.72 4.26 7.99
C ASN A 173 9.71 4.57 6.88
N PHE A 174 8.51 4.03 7.07
CA PHE A 174 7.40 4.18 6.15
C PHE A 174 6.22 4.95 6.76
N LYS A 175 6.44 5.87 7.71
CA LYS A 175 5.35 6.52 8.47
C LYS A 175 4.34 7.31 7.63
N ARG A 176 4.73 7.76 6.44
CA ARG A 176 3.88 8.51 5.49
C ARG A 176 3.17 7.57 4.52
N GLN A 177 1.92 7.20 4.79
CA GLN A 177 1.10 6.40 3.87
C GLN A 177 0.57 7.29 2.75
N SER A 178 0.04 8.46 3.13
CA SER A 178 -0.49 9.48 2.21
C SER A 178 0.48 9.86 1.09
N LEU A 179 1.79 9.90 1.39
CA LEU A 179 2.85 10.23 0.42
C LEU A 179 2.81 9.36 -0.84
N PHE A 180 2.50 8.06 -0.72
CA PHE A 180 2.45 7.16 -1.87
C PHE A 180 1.32 7.51 -2.86
N PHE A 181 0.30 8.23 -2.39
CA PHE A 181 -0.84 8.67 -3.20
C PHE A 181 -0.72 10.14 -3.59
N CYS A 182 -0.13 10.98 -2.74
CA CYS A 182 0.13 12.39 -3.02
C CYS A 182 1.08 12.58 -4.21
N GLY A 183 2.13 11.75 -4.29
CA GLY A 183 3.06 11.73 -5.41
C GLY A 183 4.39 12.44 -5.11
N HIS A 184 4.91 13.12 -6.13
CA HIS A 184 6.29 13.60 -6.17
C HIS A 184 6.45 15.11 -5.89
N HIS A 185 5.41 15.78 -5.40
CA HIS A 185 5.51 17.18 -5.02
C HIS A 185 6.24 17.33 -3.66
N GLN A 186 6.97 18.43 -3.46
CA GLN A 186 7.65 18.68 -2.18
C GLN A 186 6.65 18.77 -1.00
N ASP A 187 5.45 19.29 -1.26
CA ASP A 187 4.37 19.36 -0.27
C ASP A 187 3.86 17.99 0.20
N CYS A 188 4.20 16.91 -0.51
CA CYS A 188 3.89 15.53 -0.09
C CYS A 188 4.85 14.99 0.98
N LEU A 189 5.99 15.66 1.20
CA LEU A 189 7.06 15.17 2.07
C LEU A 189 6.81 15.34 3.57
N PRO A 190 6.24 16.46 4.07
CA PRO A 190 6.06 16.63 5.50
C PRO A 190 5.11 15.57 6.06
N PHE A 191 5.55 14.86 7.11
CA PHE A 191 4.75 13.79 7.72
C PHE A 191 3.49 14.33 8.39
N ASN A 192 2.37 13.61 8.25
CA ASN A 192 1.09 13.99 8.87
C ASN A 192 0.67 15.42 8.45
N SER A 193 0.99 15.82 7.22
CA SER A 193 0.64 17.14 6.68
C SER A 193 -0.80 17.18 6.19
N PRO A 194 -1.60 18.17 6.62
CA PRO A 194 -2.95 18.37 6.08
C PRO A 194 -2.95 18.52 4.57
N LEU A 195 -2.01 19.30 4.01
CA LEU A 195 -1.92 19.55 2.57
C LEU A 195 -1.60 18.26 1.80
N ALA A 196 -0.59 17.51 2.25
CA ALA A 196 -0.21 16.24 1.63
C ALA A 196 -1.38 15.25 1.61
N VAL A 197 -2.14 15.19 2.71
CA VAL A 197 -3.30 14.32 2.86
C VAL A 197 -4.45 14.76 1.94
N GLN A 198 -4.72 16.05 1.79
CA GLN A 198 -5.75 16.52 0.86
C GLN A 198 -5.37 16.23 -0.60
N MET A 199 -4.11 16.42 -0.97
CA MET A 199 -3.60 16.05 -2.30
C MET A 199 -3.72 14.54 -2.54
N ALA A 200 -3.36 13.72 -1.56
CA ALA A 200 -3.51 12.27 -1.61
C ALA A 200 -4.97 11.83 -1.78
N LYS A 201 -5.90 12.42 -1.02
CA LYS A 201 -7.35 12.13 -1.12
C LYS A 201 -7.90 12.44 -2.51
N ARG A 202 -7.55 13.62 -3.05
CA ARG A 202 -7.93 14.00 -4.42
C ARG A 202 -7.43 12.98 -5.44
N ARG A 203 -6.17 12.58 -5.35
CA ARG A 203 -5.59 11.58 -6.27
C ARG A 203 -6.24 10.21 -6.14
N VAL A 204 -6.56 9.76 -4.93
CA VAL A 204 -7.33 8.52 -4.72
C VAL A 204 -8.70 8.58 -5.41
N ASP A 205 -9.39 9.72 -5.32
CA ASP A 205 -10.71 9.88 -5.94
C ASP A 205 -10.65 9.95 -7.47
N GLU A 206 -9.64 10.62 -8.00
CA GLU A 206 -9.53 10.90 -9.45
C GLU A 206 -8.83 9.79 -10.24
N GLU A 207 -7.77 9.19 -9.68
CA GLU A 207 -6.83 8.34 -10.44
C GLU A 207 -6.93 6.85 -10.09
N TYR A 208 -7.24 6.49 -8.84
CA TYR A 208 -7.18 5.08 -8.40
C TYR A 208 -8.48 4.33 -8.67
N ALA A 209 -8.39 3.18 -9.32
CA ALA A 209 -9.53 2.27 -9.50
C ALA A 209 -10.02 1.76 -8.13
N VAL A 210 -9.13 1.09 -7.40
CA VAL A 210 -9.43 0.54 -6.07
C VAL A 210 -8.27 0.79 -5.12
N VAL A 211 -8.60 1.28 -3.92
CA VAL A 211 -7.68 1.35 -2.78
C VAL A 211 -8.26 0.50 -1.66
N GLY A 212 -7.71 -0.70 -1.49
CA GLY A 212 -8.22 -1.72 -0.57
C GLY A 212 -7.55 -1.73 0.81
N THR A 213 -7.94 -2.68 1.66
CA THR A 213 -7.22 -3.04 2.91
C THR A 213 -7.41 -4.51 3.25
N TRP A 214 -6.35 -5.18 3.74
CA TRP A 214 -6.46 -6.55 4.26
C TRP A 214 -7.18 -6.63 5.62
N GLU A 215 -7.53 -5.50 6.22
CA GLU A 215 -8.44 -5.47 7.37
C GLU A 215 -9.88 -5.78 6.94
N GLU A 216 -10.21 -5.53 5.67
CA GLU A 216 -11.52 -5.77 5.06
C GLU A 216 -11.33 -6.60 3.77
N THR A 217 -10.64 -7.74 3.92
CA THR A 217 -10.22 -8.61 2.82
C THR A 217 -11.32 -8.95 1.82
N ASN A 218 -12.45 -9.47 2.32
CA ASN A 218 -13.53 -9.95 1.47
C ASN A 218 -14.13 -8.80 0.66
N ILE A 219 -14.28 -7.64 1.28
CA ILE A 219 -14.78 -6.41 0.63
C ILE A 219 -13.77 -5.96 -0.44
N THR A 220 -12.49 -5.91 -0.09
CA THR A 220 -11.41 -5.52 -1.02
C THR A 220 -11.39 -6.40 -2.26
N LEU A 221 -11.42 -7.72 -2.10
CA LEU A 221 -11.39 -8.66 -3.22
C LEU A 221 -12.68 -8.61 -4.05
N THR A 222 -13.84 -8.45 -3.39
CA THR A 222 -15.12 -8.30 -4.10
C THR A 222 -15.11 -7.05 -4.99
N VAL A 223 -14.64 -5.92 -4.46
CA VAL A 223 -14.56 -4.67 -5.23
C VAL A 223 -13.54 -4.80 -6.36
N LEU A 224 -12.35 -5.35 -6.10
CA LEU A 224 -11.35 -5.59 -7.15
C LEU A 224 -11.88 -6.49 -8.27
N GLU A 225 -12.59 -7.56 -7.93
CA GLU A 225 -13.18 -8.49 -8.91
C GLU A 225 -14.16 -7.80 -9.86
N HIS A 226 -14.99 -6.88 -9.37
CA HIS A 226 -16.00 -6.20 -10.19
C HIS A 226 -15.47 -4.94 -10.88
N TYR A 227 -14.52 -4.22 -10.27
CA TYR A 227 -14.01 -2.96 -10.79
C TYR A 227 -12.80 -3.15 -11.71
N VAL A 228 -12.03 -4.22 -11.53
CA VAL A 228 -10.80 -4.52 -12.28
C VAL A 228 -10.83 -6.00 -12.75
N PRO A 229 -11.90 -6.44 -13.46
CA PRO A 229 -12.18 -7.86 -13.69
C PRO A 229 -11.13 -8.59 -14.52
N ARG A 230 -10.44 -7.91 -15.45
CA ARG A 230 -9.35 -8.55 -16.22
C ARG A 230 -8.28 -9.14 -15.33
N TYR A 231 -8.00 -8.54 -14.17
CA TYR A 231 -6.94 -8.98 -13.27
C TYR A 231 -7.50 -9.81 -12.10
N PHE A 232 -8.74 -9.54 -11.67
CA PHE A 232 -9.30 -10.09 -10.43
C PHE A 232 -10.59 -10.91 -10.60
N ALA A 233 -10.99 -11.26 -11.83
CA ALA A 233 -12.11 -12.19 -12.03
C ALA A 233 -11.90 -13.48 -11.21
N ARG A 234 -12.96 -13.94 -10.54
CA ARG A 234 -12.99 -15.13 -9.65
C ARG A 234 -12.15 -14.98 -8.38
N ALA A 235 -11.67 -13.79 -8.03
CA ALA A 235 -10.87 -13.58 -6.84
C ALA A 235 -11.60 -14.04 -5.56
N THR A 236 -12.90 -13.74 -5.42
CA THR A 236 -13.68 -14.13 -4.23
C THR A 236 -13.87 -15.64 -4.11
N ILE A 237 -13.90 -16.38 -5.22
CA ILE A 237 -14.01 -17.84 -5.25
C ILE A 237 -12.67 -18.52 -4.95
N ILE A 238 -11.58 -17.98 -5.51
CA ILE A 238 -10.24 -18.59 -5.41
C ILE A 238 -9.58 -18.29 -4.07
N TYR A 239 -9.87 -17.13 -3.46
CA TYR A 239 -9.19 -16.69 -2.25
C TYR A 239 -9.36 -17.63 -1.04
N PRO A 240 -10.54 -18.18 -0.73
CA PRO A 240 -10.69 -19.18 0.33
C PRO A 240 -9.79 -20.41 0.15
N ILE A 241 -9.71 -20.94 -1.08
CA ILE A 241 -8.86 -22.10 -1.44
C ILE A 241 -7.38 -21.74 -1.24
N TYR A 242 -6.98 -20.55 -1.69
CA TYR A 242 -5.65 -20.02 -1.45
C TYR A 242 -5.34 -19.91 0.05
N GLN A 243 -6.24 -19.35 0.85
CA GLN A 243 -6.05 -19.23 2.30
C GLN A 243 -5.86 -20.58 3.00
N GLU A 244 -6.58 -21.62 2.59
CA GLU A 244 -6.41 -22.97 3.13
C GLU A 244 -5.00 -23.51 2.86
N SER A 245 -4.46 -23.27 1.66
CA SER A 245 -3.09 -23.66 1.32
C SER A 245 -2.02 -22.98 2.20
N LEU A 246 -2.31 -21.79 2.73
CA LEU A 246 -1.40 -21.01 3.58
C LEU A 246 -1.39 -21.45 5.05
N LYS A 247 -2.46 -22.08 5.54
CA LYS A 247 -2.56 -22.52 6.96
C LYS A 247 -1.40 -23.42 7.38
N ASN A 248 -0.81 -24.16 6.43
CA ASN A 248 0.33 -25.04 6.68
C ASN A 248 1.70 -24.30 6.70
N ARG A 249 1.80 -23.09 6.14
CA ARG A 249 3.06 -22.34 6.00
C ARG A 249 3.29 -21.30 7.10
N ASN A 250 2.25 -20.71 7.66
CA ASN A 250 2.34 -19.57 8.60
C ASN A 250 2.15 -19.96 10.07
N ARG A 251 3.01 -20.85 10.61
CA ARG A 251 2.99 -21.27 12.03
C ARG A 251 3.61 -20.27 13.03
N ASN A 252 3.94 -19.04 12.62
CA ASN A 252 4.59 -18.08 13.52
C ASN A 252 3.58 -17.14 14.19
N ASN A 253 2.94 -17.64 15.26
CA ASN A 253 1.78 -17.02 15.92
C ASN A 253 2.08 -15.94 16.97
N ARG A 254 3.34 -15.61 17.27
CA ARG A 254 3.64 -14.58 18.27
C ARG A 254 3.70 -13.20 17.62
N LYS A 255 2.53 -12.58 17.42
CA LYS A 255 2.44 -11.12 17.30
C LYS A 255 2.69 -10.52 18.69
N PRO A 256 3.73 -9.68 18.87
CA PRO A 256 3.94 -9.01 20.15
C PRO A 256 2.74 -8.15 20.51
N ARG A 257 2.29 -8.22 21.77
CA ARG A 257 1.17 -7.40 22.25
C ARG A 257 1.66 -5.98 22.53
N VAL A 258 1.11 -5.02 21.78
CA VAL A 258 1.28 -3.60 22.07
C VAL A 258 0.17 -3.16 23.02
N ALA A 259 0.48 -2.32 24.00
CA ALA A 259 -0.48 -1.83 24.97
C ALA A 259 -1.42 -0.77 24.35
N THR A 260 -2.63 -0.60 24.88
CA THR A 260 -3.64 0.33 24.35
C THR A 260 -3.19 1.78 24.50
N ASP A 261 -2.68 2.15 25.68
CA ASP A 261 -2.08 3.46 25.97
C ASP A 261 -0.98 3.83 24.96
N VAL A 262 -0.10 2.87 24.62
CA VAL A 262 0.96 3.07 23.63
C VAL A 262 0.40 3.33 22.24
N ARG A 263 -0.66 2.61 21.82
CA ARG A 263 -1.34 2.91 20.54
C ARG A 263 -1.96 4.29 20.55
N ASP A 264 -2.56 4.70 21.67
CA ASP A 264 -3.22 6.00 21.77
C ASP A 264 -2.21 7.15 21.81
N MET A 265 -1.05 6.98 22.46
CA MET A 265 0.08 7.92 22.36
C MET A 265 0.50 8.12 20.91
N MET A 266 0.62 7.02 20.17
CA MET A 266 1.00 7.04 18.75
C MET A 266 -0.06 7.73 17.88
N ARG A 267 -1.34 7.40 18.07
CA ARG A 267 -2.46 7.95 17.30
C ARG A 267 -2.50 9.48 17.29
N ARG A 268 -2.13 10.13 18.41
CA ARG A 268 -2.07 11.59 18.52
C ARG A 268 -1.15 12.25 17.49
N ASN A 269 -0.14 11.51 17.01
CA ASN A 269 0.83 12.00 16.04
C ASN A 269 0.53 11.58 14.58
N PHE A 270 -0.55 10.82 14.36
CA PHE A 270 -0.96 10.27 13.06
C PHE A 270 -2.34 10.78 12.62
N THR A 271 -2.84 11.86 13.21
CA THR A 271 -4.21 12.37 13.00
C THR A 271 -4.62 12.48 11.52
N HIS A 272 -3.77 13.08 10.68
CA HIS A 272 -4.04 13.26 9.25
C HIS A 272 -3.76 12.00 8.43
N GLU A 273 -2.83 11.15 8.84
CA GLU A 273 -2.67 9.81 8.24
C GLU A 273 -3.89 8.92 8.53
N TYR A 274 -4.53 9.05 9.70
CA TYR A 274 -5.79 8.38 10.03
C TYR A 274 -6.96 8.95 9.21
N ASP A 275 -7.02 10.28 9.06
CA ASP A 275 -8.00 10.92 8.19
C ASP A 275 -7.90 10.41 6.73
N PHE A 276 -6.68 10.23 6.21
CA PHE A 276 -6.45 9.59 4.92
C PHE A 276 -6.90 8.12 4.88
N TYR A 277 -6.49 7.33 5.88
CA TYR A 277 -6.85 5.91 5.98
C TYR A 277 -8.37 5.70 5.99
N TYR A 278 -9.11 6.46 6.82
CA TYR A 278 -10.56 6.35 6.90
C TYR A 278 -11.26 6.84 5.63
N PHE A 279 -10.72 7.87 4.96
CA PHE A 279 -11.21 8.27 3.63
C PHE A 279 -11.12 7.12 2.62
N CYS A 280 -9.96 6.45 2.53
CA CYS A 280 -9.80 5.30 1.64
C CYS A 280 -10.75 4.15 2.01
N LYS A 281 -10.88 3.85 3.31
CA LYS A 281 -11.77 2.81 3.81
C LYS A 281 -13.24 3.12 3.50
N GLN A 282 -13.67 4.37 3.72
CA GLN A 282 -15.01 4.83 3.36
C GLN A 282 -15.27 4.67 1.86
N ARG A 283 -14.33 5.10 1.00
CA ARG A 283 -14.44 4.94 -0.45
C ARG A 283 -14.60 3.47 -0.86
N LEU A 284 -13.84 2.57 -0.25
CA LEU A 284 -13.95 1.13 -0.50
C LEU A 284 -15.35 0.58 -0.14
N TYR A 285 -15.90 0.95 1.02
CA TYR A 285 -17.27 0.57 1.38
C TYR A 285 -18.30 1.17 0.42
N THR A 286 -18.13 2.41 0.00
CA THR A 286 -19.03 3.04 -0.97
C THR A 286 -19.05 2.27 -2.29
N GLN A 287 -17.88 1.84 -2.80
CA GLN A 287 -17.80 0.98 -3.99
C GLN A 287 -18.52 -0.36 -3.78
N TYR A 288 -18.30 -1.01 -2.63
CA TYR A 288 -18.95 -2.26 -2.29
C TYR A 288 -20.48 -2.14 -2.16
N ILE A 289 -20.97 -1.09 -1.49
CA ILE A 289 -22.41 -0.83 -1.34
C ILE A 289 -23.04 -0.50 -2.70
N ALA A 290 -22.32 0.20 -3.59
CA ALA A 290 -22.78 0.47 -4.95
C ALA A 290 -23.02 -0.83 -5.75
N LEU A 291 -22.15 -1.84 -5.59
CA LEU A 291 -22.34 -3.16 -6.20
C LEU A 291 -23.59 -3.86 -5.65
N LYS A 292 -23.77 -3.87 -4.32
CA LYS A 292 -24.97 -4.45 -3.68
C LYS A 292 -26.26 -3.79 -4.13
N HIS A 293 -26.28 -2.45 -4.17
CA HIS A 293 -27.46 -1.69 -4.56
C HIS A 293 -27.87 -1.97 -6.02
N GLN A 294 -26.94 -2.35 -6.89
CA GLN A 294 -27.21 -2.74 -8.28
C GLN A 294 -27.43 -4.25 -8.45
N GLY A 295 -27.46 -5.04 -7.37
CA GLY A 295 -27.66 -6.49 -7.44
C GLY A 295 -26.53 -7.26 -8.12
N LEU A 296 -25.31 -6.70 -8.15
CA LEU A 296 -24.14 -7.36 -8.73
C LEU A 296 -23.49 -8.36 -7.76
N ILE A 297 -23.72 -8.20 -6.46
CA ILE A 297 -23.24 -9.07 -5.35
C ILE A 297 -24.28 -9.17 -4.24
#